data_AF-A0A960HE77-F1
#
_entry.id   AF-A0A960HE77-F1
#
_cell.length_a   1.000
_cell.length_b   1.000
_cell.length_c   1.000
_cell.angle_alpha   90.00
_cell.angle_beta   90.00
_cell.angle_gamma   90.00
#
_symmetry.space_group_name_H-M   'P 1'
#
loop_
_entity.id
_entity.type
_entity.pdbx_description
1 polymer ?
#
loop_
_entity_poly.entity_id
_entity_poly.type
_entity_poly.pdbx_seq_one_letter_code
_entity_poly.pdbx_strand_id
1 'polypeptide(L)'
;MAQVRLEHITKVFGEGDAAATAVDDVTLDIPDHEFMILLGPSGCGKSTLLRMVAGLEDPTAGDVFIDEVRVNDVEPKLRDVAMVFQSYALYPHKTVARNIEFPLKVRGIGKAERAAEAQRAAEVLGLGPYLGRKPGQLSGGQRQRVALARAIVR
;
A
#
# COMPACT_ATOMS: atom_id res chain seq x y z
N MET A 1 11.11 6.11 10.46
CA MET A 1 9.81 5.62 10.00
C MET A 1 9.32 4.75 11.15
N ALA A 2 8.72 3.58 10.96
CA ALA A 2 8.24 2.74 12.08
C ALA A 2 8.75 1.31 11.93
N GLN A 3 9.04 0.64 13.05
CA GLN A 3 9.29 -0.81 13.08
C GLN A 3 7.98 -1.55 12.74
N VAL A 4 8.04 -2.65 12.01
CA VAL A 4 6.87 -3.53 11.77
C VAL A 4 7.17 -4.91 12.34
N ARG A 5 6.36 -5.37 13.28
CA ARG A 5 6.48 -6.72 13.86
C ARG A 5 5.22 -7.53 13.59
N LEU A 6 5.39 -8.75 13.12
CA LEU A 6 4.36 -9.75 12.92
C LEU A 6 4.63 -10.88 13.89
N GLU A 7 3.67 -11.19 14.76
CA GLU A 7 3.80 -12.25 15.75
C GLU A 7 2.78 -13.35 15.44
N HIS A 8 3.27 -14.53 15.08
CA HIS A 8 2.45 -15.73 14.85
C HIS A 8 1.27 -15.53 13.89
N ILE A 9 1.49 -14.74 12.82
CA ILE A 9 0.43 -14.36 11.89
C ILE A 9 -0.03 -15.57 11.09
N THR A 10 -1.32 -15.87 11.23
CA THR A 10 -2.00 -16.92 10.47
C THR A 10 -3.21 -16.34 9.77
N LYS A 11 -3.41 -16.70 8.50
CA LYS A 11 -4.61 -16.37 7.74
C LYS A 11 -5.18 -17.62 7.08
N VAL A 12 -6.40 -17.96 7.48
CA VAL A 12 -7.22 -19.01 6.89
C VAL A 12 -8.41 -18.35 6.19
N PHE A 13 -8.68 -18.79 4.97
CA PHE A 13 -9.87 -18.42 4.22
C PHE A 13 -10.87 -19.58 4.20
N GLY A 14 -12.15 -19.28 4.39
CA GLY A 14 -13.20 -20.30 4.47
C GLY A 14 -13.27 -20.98 5.84
N GLU A 15 -14.15 -21.97 5.94
CA GLU A 15 -14.44 -22.72 7.18
C GLU A 15 -14.59 -24.22 6.86
N GLY A 16 -14.38 -25.07 7.86
CA GLY A 16 -14.53 -26.53 7.75
C GLY A 16 -13.62 -27.15 6.69
N ASP A 17 -14.14 -28.12 5.93
CA ASP A 17 -13.38 -28.87 4.91
C ASP A 17 -12.92 -28.02 3.71
N ALA A 18 -13.46 -26.80 3.56
CA ALA A 18 -13.09 -25.86 2.50
C ALA A 18 -12.05 -24.82 2.97
N ALA A 19 -11.58 -24.91 4.22
CA ALA A 19 -10.61 -23.98 4.77
C ALA A 19 -9.25 -24.10 4.06
N ALA A 20 -8.69 -22.95 3.68
CA ALA A 20 -7.37 -22.87 3.05
C ALA A 20 -6.47 -21.90 3.83
N THR A 21 -5.38 -22.42 4.38
CA THR A 21 -4.35 -21.61 5.05
C THR A 21 -3.48 -20.91 4.01
N ALA A 22 -3.60 -19.59 3.92
CA ALA A 22 -2.84 -18.75 3.00
C ALA A 22 -1.54 -18.20 3.61
N VAL A 23 -1.53 -18.02 4.93
CA VAL A 23 -0.36 -17.65 5.74
C VAL A 23 -0.40 -18.50 7.00
N ASP A 24 0.70 -19.16 7.33
CA ASP A 24 0.78 -20.15 8.40
C ASP A 24 1.90 -19.76 9.38
N ASP A 25 1.51 -19.35 10.59
CA ASP A 25 2.39 -19.02 11.72
C ASP A 25 3.64 -18.18 11.37
N VAL A 26 3.44 -17.08 10.64
CA VAL A 26 4.55 -16.20 10.21
C VAL A 26 4.91 -15.22 11.33
N THR A 27 6.16 -15.26 11.76
CA THR A 27 6.76 -14.26 12.65
C THR A 27 7.87 -13.50 11.91
N LEU A 28 7.79 -12.17 11.91
CA LEU A 28 8.77 -11.27 11.27
C LEU A 28 9.00 -10.06 12.15
N ASP A 29 10.25 -9.62 12.25
CA ASP A 29 10.62 -8.34 12.84
C ASP A 29 11.36 -7.52 11.78
N ILE A 30 10.77 -6.39 11.39
CA ILE A 30 11.27 -5.48 10.37
C ILE A 30 11.64 -4.16 11.05
N PRO A 31 12.93 -3.96 11.37
CA PRO A 31 13.47 -2.71 11.90
C PRO A 31 13.07 -1.47 11.11
N ASP A 32 13.06 -0.33 11.81
CA ASP A 32 12.87 0.97 11.16
C ASP A 32 13.92 1.19 10.06
N HIS A 33 13.49 1.77 8.94
CA HIS A 33 14.27 2.02 7.73
C HIS A 33 14.83 0.78 7.01
N GLU A 34 14.43 -0.43 7.38
CA GLU A 34 14.84 -1.63 6.65
C GLU A 34 14.11 -1.76 5.30
N PHE A 35 14.86 -2.12 4.25
CA PHE A 35 14.31 -2.46 2.94
C PHE A 35 14.19 -3.98 2.80
N MET A 36 13.06 -4.53 3.22
CA MET A 36 12.79 -5.98 3.14
C MET A 36 12.17 -6.36 1.79
N ILE A 37 12.60 -7.51 1.25
CA ILE A 37 12.03 -8.12 0.04
C ILE A 37 11.38 -9.47 0.39
N LEU A 38 10.08 -9.60 0.15
CA LEU A 38 9.36 -10.86 0.31
C LEU A 38 9.25 -11.61 -1.03
N LEU A 39 9.97 -12.73 -1.18
CA LEU A 39 10.00 -13.55 -2.39
C LEU A 39 9.31 -14.90 -2.18
N GLY A 40 8.72 -15.43 -3.25
CA GLY A 40 8.10 -16.76 -3.24
C GLY A 40 7.19 -16.99 -4.46
N PRO A 41 6.76 -18.24 -4.71
CA PRO A 41 5.92 -18.60 -5.85
C PRO A 41 4.60 -17.83 -5.95
N SER A 42 3.94 -17.84 -7.11
CA SER A 42 2.58 -17.31 -7.21
C SER A 42 1.65 -18.06 -6.26
N GLY A 43 0.78 -17.33 -5.54
CA GLY A 43 -0.16 -17.92 -4.58
C GLY A 43 0.38 -18.21 -3.17
N CYS A 44 1.67 -18.02 -2.88
CA CYS A 44 2.26 -18.35 -1.57
C CYS A 44 1.95 -17.35 -0.42
N GLY A 45 0.89 -16.53 -0.52
CA GLY A 45 0.46 -15.66 0.59
C GLY A 45 1.12 -14.27 0.70
N LYS A 46 2.07 -13.89 -0.17
CA LYS A 46 2.76 -12.56 -0.09
C LYS A 46 1.81 -11.36 -0.04
N SER A 47 0.89 -11.30 -1.01
CA SER A 47 -0.07 -10.22 -1.09
C SER A 47 -1.04 -10.24 0.09
N THR A 48 -1.36 -11.42 0.63
CA THR A 48 -2.17 -11.58 1.83
C THR A 48 -1.47 -10.99 3.05
N LEU A 49 -0.20 -11.32 3.25
CA LEU A 49 0.61 -10.78 4.35
C LEU A 49 0.69 -9.24 4.29
N LEU A 50 1.02 -8.68 3.12
CA LEU A 50 1.10 -7.23 2.95
C LEU A 50 -0.25 -6.53 3.16
N ARG A 51 -1.36 -7.17 2.80
CA ARG A 51 -2.71 -6.65 3.07
C ARG A 51 -3.02 -6.63 4.56
N MET A 52 -2.59 -7.63 5.32
CA MET A 52 -2.77 -7.66 6.77
C MET A 52 -1.99 -6.54 7.47
N VAL A 53 -0.75 -6.26 7.04
CA VAL A 53 0.02 -5.09 7.51
C VAL A 53 -0.75 -3.79 7.26
N ALA A 54 -1.26 -3.62 6.04
CA ALA A 54 -2.03 -2.43 5.65
C ALA A 54 -3.46 -2.36 6.24
N GLY A 55 -3.93 -3.40 6.94
CA GLY A 55 -5.28 -3.50 7.49
C GLY A 55 -6.39 -3.77 6.47
N LEU A 56 -6.02 -4.20 5.26
CA LEU A 56 -6.97 -4.52 4.19
C LEU A 56 -7.46 -5.97 4.25
N GLU A 57 -6.95 -6.74 5.20
CA GLU A 57 -7.30 -8.13 5.50
C GLU A 57 -7.02 -8.33 6.99
N ASP A 58 -7.92 -9.01 7.70
CA ASP A 58 -7.71 -9.30 9.13
C ASP A 58 -7.00 -10.65 9.29
N PRO A 59 -5.98 -10.76 10.16
CA PRO A 59 -5.40 -12.06 10.50
C PRO A 59 -6.45 -12.94 11.18
N THR A 60 -6.40 -14.25 10.92
CA THR A 60 -7.21 -15.23 11.65
C THR A 60 -6.65 -15.43 13.06
N ALA A 61 -5.33 -15.40 13.21
CA ALA A 61 -4.63 -15.42 14.48
C ALA A 61 -3.30 -14.65 14.38
N GLY A 62 -2.75 -14.30 15.53
CA GLY A 62 -1.53 -13.51 15.65
C GLY A 62 -1.76 -12.01 15.62
N ASP A 63 -0.68 -11.27 15.82
CA ASP A 63 -0.72 -9.84 16.05
C ASP A 63 0.22 -9.06 15.11
N VAL A 64 -0.27 -7.93 14.62
CA VAL A 64 0.48 -6.99 13.78
C VAL A 64 0.78 -5.76 14.63
N PHE A 65 2.05 -5.39 14.71
CA PHE A 65 2.51 -4.20 15.39
C PHE A 65 3.17 -3.24 14.40
N ILE A 66 2.88 -1.95 14.56
CA ILE A 66 3.61 -0.86 13.96
C ILE A 66 4.14 -0.02 15.13
N ASP A 67 5.46 0.03 15.27
CA ASP A 67 6.15 0.39 16.51
C ASP A 67 5.58 -0.41 17.71
N GLU A 68 5.19 0.29 18.77
CA GLU A 68 4.64 -0.29 20.00
C GLU A 68 3.12 -0.54 19.91
N VAL A 69 2.48 -0.13 18.81
CA VAL A 69 1.02 -0.19 18.69
C VAL A 69 0.59 -1.47 18.00
N ARG A 70 -0.20 -2.29 18.69
CA ARG A 70 -0.93 -3.41 18.08
C ARG A 70 -2.03 -2.85 17.18
N VAL A 71 -1.95 -3.11 15.87
CA VAL A 71 -2.80 -2.46 14.86
C VAL A 71 -3.94 -3.32 14.33
N ASN A 72 -4.16 -4.55 14.82
CA ASN A 72 -5.21 -5.46 14.32
C ASN A 72 -6.58 -4.77 14.20
N ASP A 73 -6.98 -4.01 15.22
CA ASP A 73 -8.27 -3.32 15.28
C ASP A 73 -8.23 -1.85 14.82
N VAL A 74 -7.08 -1.40 14.29
CA VAL A 74 -6.89 -0.04 13.79
C VAL A 74 -7.31 0.03 12.33
N GLU A 75 -8.22 0.96 12.00
CA GLU A 75 -8.66 1.19 10.62
C GLU A 75 -7.47 1.48 9.68
N PRO A 76 -7.49 0.98 8.43
CA PRO A 76 -6.38 1.15 7.47
C PRO A 76 -5.88 2.59 7.30
N LYS A 77 -6.81 3.55 7.31
CA LYS A 77 -6.50 4.97 7.14
C LYS A 77 -5.70 5.56 8.31
N LEU A 78 -5.76 4.92 9.48
CA LEU A 78 -5.11 5.35 10.72
C LEU A 78 -3.80 4.62 10.98
N ARG A 79 -3.50 3.53 10.25
CA ARG A 79 -2.22 2.79 10.37
C ARG A 79 -1.01 3.53 9.79
N ASP A 80 -1.24 4.65 9.11
CA ASP A 80 -0.25 5.42 8.37
C ASP A 80 0.68 4.58 7.46
N VAL A 81 0.12 3.58 6.77
CA VAL A 81 0.80 2.77 5.74
C VAL A 81 0.39 3.21 4.34
N ALA A 82 1.32 3.23 3.38
CA ALA A 82 1.04 3.44 1.97
C ALA A 82 1.26 2.13 1.23
N MET A 83 0.27 1.72 0.44
CA MET A 83 0.32 0.47 -0.30
C MET A 83 0.16 0.72 -1.80
N VAL A 84 1.03 0.12 -2.60
CA VAL A 84 0.91 0.08 -4.07
C VAL A 84 0.39 -1.29 -4.48
N PHE A 85 -0.81 -1.32 -5.05
CA PHE A 85 -1.46 -2.56 -5.46
C PHE A 85 -0.88 -3.10 -6.78
N GLN A 86 -0.93 -4.41 -6.95
CA GLN A 86 -0.55 -5.09 -8.20
C GLN A 86 -1.39 -4.63 -9.40
N SER A 87 -2.68 -4.32 -9.20
CA SER A 87 -3.58 -3.75 -10.21
C SER A 87 -3.51 -2.21 -10.27
N TYR A 88 -2.57 -1.59 -9.55
CA TYR A 88 -2.32 -0.15 -9.39
C TYR A 88 -3.43 0.66 -8.69
N ALA A 89 -4.69 0.21 -8.77
CA ALA A 89 -5.84 0.83 -8.12
C ALA A 89 -5.93 2.37 -8.34
N LEU A 90 -5.67 2.82 -9.57
CA LEU A 90 -5.78 4.23 -9.95
C LEU A 90 -7.23 4.63 -10.17
N TYR A 91 -7.59 5.86 -9.85
CA TYR A 91 -8.92 6.40 -10.15
C TYR A 91 -9.03 6.72 -11.64
N PRO A 92 -9.81 5.97 -12.45
CA PRO A 92 -9.81 6.08 -13.91
C PRO A 92 -10.40 7.42 -14.39
N HIS A 93 -11.26 8.02 -13.58
CA HIS A 93 -11.92 9.29 -13.87
C HIS A 93 -11.07 10.52 -13.49
N LYS A 94 -9.93 10.33 -12.81
CA LYS A 94 -9.00 11.41 -12.42
C LYS A 94 -7.79 11.44 -13.36
N THR A 95 -7.21 12.63 -13.56
CA THR A 95 -5.92 12.75 -14.26
C THR A 95 -4.79 12.18 -13.41
N VAL A 96 -3.58 12.06 -13.98
CA VAL A 96 -2.38 11.67 -13.24
C VAL A 96 -2.14 12.63 -12.07
N ALA A 97 -2.12 13.94 -12.32
CA ALA A 97 -1.95 14.94 -11.25
C ALA A 97 -2.97 14.75 -10.12
N ARG A 98 -4.26 14.58 -10.47
CA ARG A 98 -5.34 14.38 -9.50
C ARG A 98 -5.29 13.03 -8.77
N ASN A 99 -4.66 12.01 -9.36
CA ASN A 99 -4.41 10.75 -8.66
C ASN A 99 -3.33 10.93 -7.60
N ILE A 100 -2.27 11.67 -7.93
CA ILE A 100 -1.14 11.95 -7.04
C ILE A 100 -1.57 12.91 -5.91
N GLU A 101 -2.31 13.98 -6.21
CA GLU A 101 -2.81 14.93 -5.19
C GLU A 101 -3.83 14.33 -4.20
N PHE A 102 -4.44 13.18 -4.52
CA PHE A 102 -5.61 12.70 -3.79
C PHE A 102 -5.35 12.39 -2.31
N PRO A 103 -4.28 11.67 -1.91
CA PRO A 103 -3.99 11.41 -0.50
C PRO A 103 -3.80 12.70 0.31
N LEU A 104 -3.07 13.67 -0.24
CA LEU A 104 -2.86 14.98 0.38
C LEU A 104 -4.17 15.75 0.55
N LYS A 105 -5.06 15.68 -0.46
CA LYS A 105 -6.39 16.28 -0.38
C LYS A 105 -7.22 15.66 0.75
N VAL A 106 -7.16 14.33 0.93
CA VAL A 106 -7.85 13.63 2.03
C VAL A 106 -7.29 14.05 3.39
N ARG A 107 -6.00 14.34 3.48
CA ARG A 107 -5.33 14.90 4.68
C ARG A 107 -5.60 16.40 4.92
N GLY A 108 -6.38 17.06 4.05
CA GLY A 108 -6.72 18.48 4.21
C GLY A 108 -5.64 19.45 3.71
N ILE A 109 -4.62 18.98 2.98
CA ILE A 109 -3.54 19.82 2.48
C ILE A 109 -4.03 20.82 1.40
N GLY A 110 -3.53 22.05 1.50
CA GLY A 110 -3.90 23.17 0.65
C GLY A 110 -3.64 22.94 -0.84
N LYS A 111 -4.33 23.69 -1.71
CA LYS A 111 -4.26 23.48 -3.18
C LYS A 111 -2.88 23.74 -3.77
N ALA A 112 -2.22 24.80 -3.34
CA ALA A 112 -0.89 25.14 -3.84
C ALA A 112 0.12 24.07 -3.43
N GLU A 113 0.10 23.67 -2.16
CA GLU A 113 1.02 22.69 -1.60
C GLU A 113 0.87 21.30 -2.23
N ARG A 114 -0.36 20.78 -2.35
CA ARG A 114 -0.56 19.47 -3.00
C ARG A 114 -0.15 19.47 -4.48
N ALA A 115 -0.33 20.60 -5.18
CA ALA A 115 0.09 20.72 -6.57
C ALA A 115 1.63 20.72 -6.70
N ALA A 116 2.31 21.43 -5.80
CA ALA A 116 3.78 21.41 -5.73
C ALA A 116 4.29 20.00 -5.41
N GLU A 117 3.67 19.31 -4.45
CA GLU A 117 4.04 17.94 -4.09
C GLU A 117 3.82 16.95 -5.22
N ALA A 118 2.67 17.04 -5.90
CA ALA A 118 2.37 16.20 -7.04
C ALA A 118 3.34 16.44 -8.20
N GLN A 119 3.76 17.70 -8.41
CA GLN A 119 4.76 18.06 -9.41
C GLN A 119 6.13 17.45 -9.08
N ARG A 120 6.59 17.58 -7.82
CA ARG A 120 7.86 17.00 -7.37
C ARG A 120 7.89 15.48 -7.54
N ALA A 121 6.85 14.78 -7.08
CA ALA A 121 6.76 13.33 -7.24
C ALA A 121 6.69 12.91 -8.72
N ALA A 122 6.00 13.70 -9.56
CA ALA A 122 5.96 13.44 -10.99
C ALA A 122 7.30 13.65 -11.69
N GLU A 123 8.13 14.59 -11.26
CA GLU A 123 9.47 14.79 -11.80
C GLU A 123 10.39 13.63 -11.45
N VAL A 124 10.44 13.23 -10.18
CA VAL A 124 11.24 12.09 -9.70
C VAL A 124 10.93 10.81 -10.48
N LEU A 125 9.65 10.61 -10.82
CA LEU A 125 9.19 9.41 -11.52
C LEU A 125 9.02 9.61 -13.03
N GLY A 126 9.45 10.72 -13.61
CA GLY A 126 9.40 10.97 -15.06
C GLY A 126 7.98 10.94 -15.64
N LEU A 127 7.03 11.55 -14.92
CA LEU A 127 5.60 11.65 -15.24
C LEU A 127 5.14 13.04 -15.68
N GLY A 128 6.02 14.05 -15.65
CA GLY A 128 5.70 15.45 -15.99
C GLY A 128 4.84 15.61 -17.27
N PRO A 129 5.24 15.03 -18.42
CA PRO A 129 4.47 15.12 -19.67
C PRO A 129 3.08 14.45 -19.63
N TYR A 130 2.78 13.67 -18.60
CA TYR A 130 1.57 12.87 -18.49
C TYR A 130 0.59 13.37 -17.42
N LEU A 131 0.92 14.45 -16.68
CA LEU A 131 0.12 14.99 -15.58
C LEU A 131 -1.35 15.26 -15.95
N GLY A 132 -1.60 15.71 -17.19
CA GLY A 132 -2.94 15.98 -17.73
C GLY A 132 -3.70 14.75 -18.25
N ARG A 133 -3.04 13.60 -18.40
CA ARG A 133 -3.65 12.38 -18.95
C ARG A 133 -4.45 11.63 -17.89
N LYS A 134 -5.43 10.83 -18.33
CA LYS A 134 -6.14 9.84 -17.50
C LYS A 134 -5.46 8.47 -17.58
N PRO A 135 -5.63 7.56 -16.60
CA PRO A 135 -4.99 6.24 -16.57
C PRO A 135 -5.19 5.37 -17.83
N GLY A 136 -6.32 5.51 -18.53
CA GLY A 136 -6.58 4.79 -19.78
C GLY A 136 -5.69 5.21 -20.97
N GLN A 137 -5.03 6.37 -20.87
CA GLN A 137 -4.15 6.92 -21.91
C GLN A 137 -2.66 6.64 -21.63
N LEU A 138 -2.37 5.76 -20.68
CA LEU A 138 -1.03 5.44 -20.21
C LEU A 138 -0.66 3.99 -20.53
N SER A 139 0.65 3.74 -20.67
CA SER A 139 1.20 2.38 -20.68
C SER A 139 1.11 1.74 -19.28
N GLY A 140 1.30 0.42 -19.21
CA GLY A 140 1.35 -0.32 -17.94
C GLY A 140 2.40 0.24 -16.97
N GLY A 141 3.64 0.42 -17.44
CA GLY A 141 4.72 0.98 -16.62
C GLY A 141 4.50 2.44 -16.22
N GLN A 142 3.83 3.24 -17.06
CA GLN A 142 3.40 4.58 -16.66
C GLN A 142 2.37 4.52 -15.53
N ARG A 143 1.36 3.64 -15.61
CA ARG A 143 0.38 3.46 -14.52
C ARG A 143 1.03 3.01 -13.22
N GLN A 144 2.00 2.10 -13.27
CA GLN A 144 2.76 1.68 -12.09
C GLN A 144 3.48 2.87 -11.44
N ARG A 145 4.18 3.69 -12.23
CA ARG A 145 4.84 4.91 -11.74
C ARG A 145 3.86 5.91 -11.14
N VAL A 146 2.65 6.06 -11.70
CA VAL A 146 1.62 6.92 -11.08
C VAL A 146 1.17 6.39 -9.72
N ALA A 147 1.05 5.07 -9.56
CA ALA A 147 0.70 4.46 -8.27
C ALA A 147 1.81 4.65 -7.23
N LEU A 148 3.09 4.55 -7.65
CA LEU A 148 4.24 4.87 -6.80
C LEU A 148 4.25 6.35 -6.41
N ALA A 149 4.04 7.26 -7.36
CA ALA A 149 3.96 8.70 -7.10
C ALA A 149 2.91 9.01 -6.02
N ARG A 150 1.73 8.40 -6.14
CA ARG A 150 0.64 8.53 -5.16
C ARG A 150 1.01 7.99 -3.77
N ALA A 151 1.85 6.97 -3.68
CA ALA A 151 2.27 6.40 -2.39
C ALA A 151 3.37 7.22 -1.70
N ILE A 152 4.21 7.92 -2.47
CA ILE A 152 5.33 8.72 -1.95
C ILE A 152 4.83 10.08 -1.42
N VAL A 153 3.79 10.66 -2.02
CA VAL A 153 3.21 11.92 -1.56
C VAL A 153 2.33 11.66 -0.32
N ARG A 154 2.86 11.93 0.86
CA ARG A 154 2.17 11.76 2.15
C ARG A 154 2.33 12.96 3.05
#